data_AF-A0AB73TKZ5-F1
#
_entry.id   AF-A0AB73TKZ5-F1
#
_cell.length_a   1.000
_cell.length_b   1.000
_cell.length_c   1.000
_cell.angle_alpha   90.00
_cell.angle_beta   90.00
_cell.angle_gamma   90.00
#
_symmetry.space_group_name_H-M   'P 1'
#
loop_
_entity.id
_entity.type
_entity.pdbx_description
1 polymer ?
#
loop_
_entity_poly.entity_id
_entity_poly.type
_entity_poly.pdbx_seq_one_letter_code
_entity_poly.pdbx_strand_id
1 'polypeptide(L)' 'MSHFKGKQFHQDVIIVAVGYYLRYNLSYREVQEIL' A
#
# COMPACT_ATOMS: atom_id res chain seq x y z
N MET A 1 -3.49 25.44 -3.16
CA MET A 1 -3.00 24.08 -2.89
C MET A 1 -4.20 23.16 -2.89
N SER A 2 -4.43 22.46 -3.99
CA SER A 2 -5.49 21.46 -4.11
C SER A 2 -5.28 20.43 -3.00
N HIS A 3 -6.18 20.41 -2.02
CA HIS A 3 -6.22 19.35 -1.03
C HIS A 3 -6.37 18.04 -1.80
N PHE A 4 -5.28 17.28 -1.90
CA PHE A 4 -5.33 15.92 -2.38
C PHE A 4 -6.23 15.17 -1.41
N LYS A 5 -7.52 15.09 -1.76
CA LYS A 5 -8.53 14.33 -1.03
C LYS A 5 -8.34 12.86 -1.41
N GLY A 6 -7.11 12.37 -1.24
CA GLY A 6 -6.74 11.00 -1.49
C GLY A 6 -7.58 10.10 -0.60
N LYS A 7 -7.89 8.90 -1.11
CA LYS A 7 -8.54 7.87 -0.31
C LYS A 7 -7.59 7.54 0.85
N GLN A 8 -8.02 7.81 2.08
CA GLN A 8 -7.25 7.39 3.25
C GLN A 8 -7.42 5.88 3.39
N PHE A 9 -6.34 5.14 3.18
CA PHE A 9 -6.30 3.72 3.49
C PHE A 9 -6.16 3.54 5.00
N HIS A 10 -6.73 2.45 5.53
CA HIS A 10 -6.49 2.07 6.91
C HIS A 10 -5.00 1.83 7.14
N GLN A 11 -4.48 2.27 8.28
CA GLN A 11 -3.06 2.17 8.63
C GLN A 11 -2.55 0.72 8.52
N ASP A 12 -3.39 -0.25 8.86
CA ASP A 12 -3.07 -1.68 8.78
C ASP A 12 -2.75 -2.11 7.34
N VAL A 13 -3.51 -1.60 6.36
CA VAL A 13 -3.29 -1.89 4.94
C VAL A 13 -1.95 -1.35 4.49
N ILE A 14 -1.58 -0.14 4.94
CA ILE A 14 -0.28 0.48 4.60
C ILE A 14 0.86 -0.35 5.21
N ILE A 15 0.75 -0.74 6.48
CA ILE A 15 1.79 -1.53 7.15
C ILE A 15 1.97 -2.89 6.47
N VAL A 16 0.88 -3.57 6.15
CA VAL A 16 0.92 -4.87 5.46
C VAL A 16 1.52 -4.74 4.06
N ALA A 17 1.06 -3.77 3.26
CA ALA A 17 1.58 -3.54 1.91
C ALA A 17 3.09 -3.21 1.91
N VAL A 18 3.53 -2.33 2.80
CA VAL A 18 4.96 -1.98 2.95
C VAL A 18 5.76 -3.19 3.45
N GLY A 19 5.20 -3.98 4.37
CA GLY A 19 5.83 -5.22 4.85
C GLY A 19 6.06 -6.22 3.70
N TYR A 20 5.07 -6.41 2.84
CA TYR A 20 5.19 -7.27 1.66
C TYR A 20 6.22 -6.75 0.66
N TYR A 21 6.19 -5.44 0.40
CA TYR A 21 7.17 -4.79 -0.47
C TYR A 21 8.60 -5.01 0.03
N LEU A 22 8.86 -4.74 1.32
CA LEU A 22 10.21 -4.83 1.89
C LEU A 22 10.70 -6.27 2.10
N ARG A 23 9.82 -7.19 2.53
CA ARG A 23 10.21 -8.56 2.90
C ARG A 23 10.35 -9.49 1.70
N TYR A 24 9.54 -9.29 0.67
CA TYR A 24 9.45 -10.18 -0.48
C TYR A 24 9.83 -9.48 -1.79
N ASN A 25 10.22 -8.20 -1.73
CA ASN A 25 10.55 -7.37 -2.91
C ASN A 25 9.42 -7.35 -3.95
N LEU A 26 8.17 -7.45 -3.49
CA LEU A 26 6.99 -7.49 -4.35
C LEU A 26 6.72 -6.12 -4.94
N SER A 27 6.34 -6.10 -6.22
CA SER A 27 5.88 -4.89 -6.88
C SER A 27 4.50 -4.47 -6.38
N TYR A 28 4.13 -3.19 -6.58
CA TYR A 28 2.80 -2.70 -6.25
C TYR A 28 1.68 -3.54 -6.90
N ARG A 29 1.89 -4.05 -8.12
CA ARG A 29 0.90 -4.92 -8.79
C ARG A 29 0.70 -6.22 -8.04
N GLU A 30 1.77 -6.89 -7.66
CA GLU A 30 1.69 -8.14 -6.90
C GLU A 30 1.06 -7.92 -5.53
N VAL A 31 1.40 -6.82 -4.84
CA VAL A 31 0.76 -6.46 -3.57
C VAL A 31 -0.74 -6.15 -3.76
N GLN A 32 -1.12 -5.50 -4.85
CA GLN A 32 -2.52 -5.22 -5.19
C GLN A 32 -3.30 -6.47 -5.64
N GLU A 33 -2.63 -7.51 -6.14
CA GLU A 33 -3.27 -8.80 -6.44
C GLU A 33 -3.49 -9.64 -5.17
N ILE A 34 -2.67 -9.44 -4.14
CA ILE A 34 -2.75 -10.15 -2.86
C ILE A 34 -3.75 -9.49 -1.88
N LEU A 35 -3.90 -8.16 -1.92
CA LEU A 35 -4.76 -7.34 -1.05
C LEU A 35 -6.04 -6.88 -1.75
#